data_AF-A0A6B0UUC8-F1
#
_entry.id   AF-A0A6B0UUC8-F1
#
_cell.length_a   1.000
_cell.length_b   1.000
_cell.length_c   1.000
_cell.angle_alpha   90.00
_cell.angle_beta   90.00
_cell.angle_gamma   90.00
#
_symmetry.space_group_name_H-M   'P 1'
#
loop_
_entity.id
_entity.type
_entity.pdbx_description
1 polymer ?
#
loop_
_entity_poly.entity_id
_entity_poly.type
_entity_poly.pdbx_seq_one_letter_code
_entity_poly.pdbx_strand_id
1 'polypeptide(L)'
;PANRPKWAARLTGKLVQVGCVIVNRENRIVGTGYNGMPNGISDDEMPWGKTSDSPVDTKYPFVCHAEMNALFNRNCFDVRGCTLYTTHFPCNECAKMVVQSGIGQVVYLQDKHPKDAPYVASRLLLTKAKIPFRCVHCEQKF
;
A
#
# COMPACT_ATOMS: atom_id res chain seq x y z
N PRO A 1 6.78 11.52 -25.26
CA PRO A 1 7.81 10.47 -25.06
C PRO A 1 7.16 9.15 -24.58
N ALA A 2 6.99 8.22 -25.53
CA ALA A 2 5.91 7.23 -25.55
C ALA A 2 6.29 5.79 -25.11
N ASN A 3 7.20 5.62 -24.14
CA ASN A 3 7.61 4.28 -23.68
C ASN A 3 7.78 4.20 -22.15
N ARG A 4 6.70 4.45 -21.38
CA ARG A 4 6.65 4.05 -19.95
C ARG A 4 5.80 2.79 -19.79
N PRO A 5 6.24 1.78 -19.02
CA PRO A 5 5.43 0.62 -18.71
C PRO A 5 4.09 1.04 -18.07
N LYS A 6 2.97 0.55 -18.62
CA LYS A 6 1.61 0.92 -18.22
C LYS A 6 1.28 0.62 -16.74
N TRP A 7 2.06 -0.22 -16.05
CA TRP A 7 1.82 -0.61 -14.66
C TRP A 7 2.18 0.47 -13.62
N ALA A 8 3.04 1.44 -13.95
CA ALA A 8 3.43 2.52 -13.04
C ALA A 8 2.80 3.88 -13.39
N ALA A 9 2.16 3.99 -14.56
CA ALA A 9 1.90 5.27 -15.23
C ALA A 9 0.42 5.70 -15.27
N ARG A 10 -0.49 5.01 -14.56
CA ARG A 10 -1.92 5.37 -14.60
C ARG A 10 -2.31 6.51 -13.64
N LEU A 11 -1.52 6.77 -12.61
CA LEU A 11 -1.70 7.95 -11.76
C LEU A 11 -1.01 9.16 -12.42
N THR A 12 -1.83 10.03 -13.02
CA THR A 12 -1.44 11.36 -13.50
C THR A 12 -0.54 12.06 -12.47
N GLY A 13 0.57 12.65 -12.92
CA GLY A 13 1.78 13.01 -12.16
C GLY A 13 1.68 14.06 -11.04
N LYS A 14 0.59 14.13 -10.28
CA LYS A 14 0.40 15.01 -9.11
C LYS A 14 0.01 14.28 -7.81
N LEU A 15 -0.07 12.94 -7.85
CA LEU A 15 -0.48 12.11 -6.71
C LEU A 15 0.66 11.22 -6.21
N VAL A 16 0.68 10.96 -4.90
CA VAL A 16 1.66 10.04 -4.29
C VAL A 16 1.43 8.63 -4.84
N GLN A 17 2.49 8.06 -5.41
CA GLN A 17 2.50 6.70 -5.94
C GLN A 17 3.05 5.77 -4.86
N VAL A 18 2.28 4.75 -4.51
CA VAL A 18 2.62 3.74 -3.51
C VAL A 18 2.62 2.38 -4.18
N GLY A 19 3.63 1.57 -3.87
CA GLY A 19 3.75 0.20 -4.35
C GLY A 19 3.94 -0.74 -3.17
N CYS A 20 3.42 -1.96 -3.31
CA CYS A 20 3.49 -3.01 -2.31
C CYS A 20 3.74 -4.36 -2.98
N VAL A 21 4.59 -5.19 -2.37
CA VAL A 21 4.82 -6.59 -2.76
C VAL A 21 4.81 -7.47 -1.52
N ILE A 22 4.22 -8.66 -1.64
CA ILE A 22 4.18 -9.67 -0.60
C ILE A 22 5.10 -10.80 -1.02
N VAL A 23 6.01 -11.18 -0.12
CA VAL A 23 7.05 -12.18 -0.39
C VAL A 23 6.93 -13.29 0.65
N ASN A 24 6.91 -14.53 0.18
CA ASN A 24 6.84 -15.70 1.06
C ASN A 24 8.22 -16.07 1.65
N ARG A 25 8.27 -17.11 2.48
CA ARG A 25 9.51 -17.58 3.12
C ARG A 25 10.55 -18.15 2.15
N GLU A 26 10.13 -18.53 0.94
CA GLU A 26 11.01 -19.00 -0.14
C GLU A 26 11.53 -17.82 -1.00
N ASN A 27 11.32 -16.58 -0.57
CA ASN A 27 11.66 -15.36 -1.30
C ASN A 27 10.95 -15.24 -2.67
N ARG A 28 9.76 -15.83 -2.79
CA ARG A 28 8.93 -15.71 -3.99
C ARG A 28 7.89 -14.62 -3.81
N ILE A 29 7.68 -13.83 -4.85
CA ILE A 29 6.62 -12.83 -4.90
C ILE A 29 5.29 -13.57 -5.02
N VAL A 30 4.42 -13.36 -4.03
CA VAL A 30 3.10 -13.99 -3.96
C VAL A 30 1.95 -13.00 -4.06
N GLY A 31 2.22 -11.69 -4.04
CA GLY A 31 1.23 -10.65 -4.25
C GLY A 31 1.88 -9.32 -4.61
N THR A 32 1.21 -8.53 -5.43
CA THR A 32 1.68 -7.20 -5.87
C THR A 32 0.52 -6.22 -5.94
N GLY A 33 0.79 -4.96 -5.61
CA GLY A 33 -0.22 -3.92 -5.61
C GLY A 33 0.37 -2.52 -5.75
N TYR A 34 -0.43 -1.63 -6.32
CA TYR A 34 -0.19 -0.20 -6.38
C TYR A 34 -1.51 0.51 -6.05
N ASN A 35 -1.45 1.79 -5.66
CA ASN A 35 -2.66 2.54 -5.34
C ASN A 35 -3.45 2.91 -6.61
N GLY A 36 -4.77 2.74 -6.59
CA GLY A 36 -5.63 2.97 -7.75
C GLY A 36 -7.12 2.85 -7.43
N MET A 37 -7.98 3.05 -8.41
CA MET A 37 -9.41 2.79 -8.26
C MET A 37 -9.70 1.28 -8.18
N PRO A 38 -10.87 0.88 -7.64
CA PRO A 38 -11.28 -0.52 -7.60
C PRO A 38 -11.39 -1.15 -8.99
N ASN A 39 -11.26 -2.47 -9.06
CA ASN A 39 -11.37 -3.21 -10.31
C ASN A 39 -12.71 -2.98 -10.99
N GLY A 40 -12.68 -2.73 -12.31
CA GLY A 40 -13.87 -2.53 -13.13
C GLY A 40 -14.42 -1.11 -13.11
N ILE A 41 -13.82 -0.18 -12.37
CA ILE A 41 -14.20 1.24 -12.37
C ILE A 41 -13.17 2.04 -13.18
N SER A 42 -13.63 2.86 -14.12
CA SER A 42 -12.75 3.69 -14.94
C SER A 42 -12.13 4.80 -14.10
N ASP A 43 -10.81 4.99 -14.22
CA ASP A 43 -10.12 6.13 -13.60
C ASP A 43 -10.66 7.47 -14.11
N ASP A 44 -11.21 7.52 -15.32
CA ASP A 44 -11.72 8.75 -15.96
C ASP A 44 -13.11 9.15 -15.42
N GLU A 45 -13.83 8.23 -14.79
CA GLU A 45 -15.17 8.46 -14.24
C GLU A 45 -15.16 8.85 -12.75
N MET A 46 -13.99 8.76 -12.11
CA MET A 46 -13.86 8.92 -10.66
C MET A 46 -13.14 10.21 -10.26
N PRO A 47 -13.52 10.83 -9.12
CA PRO A 47 -12.86 12.03 -8.64
C PRO A 47 -11.43 11.73 -8.17
N TRP A 48 -10.46 12.38 -8.79
CA TRP A 48 -9.04 12.34 -8.37
C TRP A 48 -8.62 13.55 -7.52
N GLY A 49 -9.55 14.49 -7.29
CA GLY A 49 -9.34 15.69 -6.48
C GLY A 49 -8.97 15.38 -5.03
N LYS A 50 -8.12 16.23 -4.43
CA LYS A 50 -7.75 16.16 -3.01
C LYS A 50 -8.62 17.02 -2.11
N THR A 51 -9.34 17.98 -2.67
CA THR A 51 -10.09 19.02 -1.95
C THR A 51 -11.41 19.24 -2.64
N SER A 52 -12.50 19.10 -1.90
CA SER A 52 -13.86 19.46 -2.27
C SER A 52 -14.65 19.74 -0.99
N ASP A 53 -15.76 20.46 -1.10
CA ASP A 53 -16.69 20.70 0.01
C ASP A 53 -17.36 19.39 0.46
N SER A 54 -17.50 18.43 -0.46
CA SER A 54 -18.08 17.12 -0.21
C SER A 54 -17.01 16.02 -0.26
N PRO A 55 -16.90 15.14 0.76
CA PRO A 55 -15.94 14.04 0.76
C PRO A 55 -16.07 13.08 -0.43
N VAL A 56 -17.28 12.86 -0.96
CA VAL A 56 -17.53 11.97 -2.10
C VAL A 56 -17.04 12.53 -3.44
N ASP A 57 -16.69 13.81 -3.49
CA ASP A 57 -16.09 14.44 -4.68
C ASP A 57 -14.55 14.44 -4.59
N THR A 58 -14.00 13.75 -3.58
CA THR A 58 -12.56 13.54 -3.43
C THR A 58 -12.19 12.10 -3.74
N LYS A 59 -10.90 11.85 -3.97
CA LYS A 59 -10.39 10.50 -4.21
C LYS A 59 -10.42 9.58 -2.98
N TYR A 60 -10.43 10.14 -1.78
CA TYR A 60 -10.13 9.40 -0.55
C TYR A 60 -11.10 8.25 -0.23
N PRO A 61 -12.41 8.36 -0.53
CA PRO A 61 -13.35 7.26 -0.31
C PRO A 61 -13.17 6.09 -1.27
N PHE A 62 -12.57 6.30 -2.44
CA PHE A 62 -12.57 5.33 -3.54
C PHE A 62 -11.21 4.67 -3.78
N VAL A 63 -10.12 5.37 -3.48
CA VAL A 63 -8.77 4.85 -3.77
C VAL A 63 -8.46 3.65 -2.89
N CYS A 64 -8.17 2.52 -3.54
CA CYS A 64 -7.57 1.35 -2.91
C CYS A 64 -6.07 1.58 -2.72
N HIS A 65 -5.58 1.31 -1.52
CA HIS A 65 -4.16 1.40 -1.19
C HIS A 65 -3.36 0.24 -1.80
N ALA A 66 -2.05 0.41 -1.95
CA ALA A 66 -1.19 -0.59 -2.55
C ALA A 66 -1.18 -1.91 -1.75
N GLU A 67 -1.20 -1.82 -0.43
CA GLU A 67 -1.22 -2.95 0.50
C GLU A 67 -2.52 -3.75 0.40
N MET A 68 -3.64 -3.05 0.24
CA MET A 68 -4.95 -3.66 -0.01
C MET A 68 -4.90 -4.46 -1.32
N ASN A 69 -4.46 -3.81 -2.39
CA ASN A 69 -4.39 -4.44 -3.71
C ASN A 69 -3.41 -5.62 -3.72
N ALA A 70 -2.29 -5.55 -3.01
CA ALA A 70 -1.33 -6.65 -2.92
C ALA A 70 -1.93 -7.89 -2.21
N LEU A 71 -2.76 -7.68 -1.19
CA LEU A 71 -3.45 -8.78 -0.49
C LEU A 71 -4.55 -9.43 -1.33
N PHE A 72 -5.25 -8.65 -2.17
CA PHE A 72 -6.30 -9.14 -3.05
C PHE A 72 -5.76 -9.76 -4.34
N ASN A 73 -4.66 -9.23 -4.90
CA ASN A 73 -4.02 -9.73 -6.12
C ASN A 73 -3.02 -10.86 -5.85
N ARG A 74 -3.11 -11.52 -4.70
CA ARG A 74 -2.19 -12.60 -4.35
C ARG A 74 -2.44 -13.84 -5.22
N ASN A 75 -1.38 -14.53 -5.59
CA ASN A 75 -1.44 -15.78 -6.35
C ASN A 75 -1.38 -17.03 -5.44
N CYS A 76 -1.41 -16.84 -4.12
CA CYS A 76 -1.40 -17.90 -3.13
C CYS A 76 -2.67 -17.87 -2.28
N PHE A 77 -3.05 -19.04 -1.76
CA PHE A 77 -4.21 -19.15 -0.86
C PHE A 77 -3.98 -18.38 0.45
N ASP A 78 -2.77 -18.47 0.99
CA ASP A 78 -2.40 -18.01 2.31
C ASP A 78 -1.13 -17.14 2.28
N VAL A 79 -1.16 -16.05 3.05
CA VAL A 79 -0.03 -15.12 3.23
C VAL A 79 0.47 -15.09 4.68
N ARG A 80 -0.02 -16.01 5.53
CA ARG A 80 0.44 -16.13 6.92
C ARG A 80 1.95 -16.29 6.99
N GLY A 81 2.59 -15.43 7.79
CA GLY A 81 4.03 -15.40 7.97
C GLY A 81 4.84 -14.90 6.76
N CYS A 82 4.20 -14.35 5.73
CA CYS A 82 4.89 -13.66 4.64
C CYS A 82 5.36 -12.26 5.07
N THR A 83 6.26 -11.67 4.30
CA THR A 83 6.76 -10.31 4.49
C THR A 83 6.10 -9.37 3.49
N LEU A 84 5.50 -8.29 3.98
CA LEU A 84 4.96 -7.21 3.17
C LEU A 84 6.01 -6.10 3.02
N TYR A 85 6.43 -5.83 1.79
CA TYR A 85 7.30 -4.73 1.43
C TYR A 85 6.48 -3.62 0.79
N THR A 86 6.53 -2.40 1.33
CA THR A 86 5.78 -1.25 0.82
C THR A 86 6.67 -0.02 0.69
N THR A 87 6.37 0.88 -0.24
CA THR A 87 7.15 2.12 -0.37
C THR A 87 6.85 3.12 0.74
N HIS A 88 5.66 3.07 1.34
CA HIS A 88 5.25 3.98 2.42
C HIS A 88 4.74 3.18 3.63
N PHE A 89 4.94 3.70 4.83
CA PHE A 89 4.41 3.07 6.04
C PHE A 89 2.87 2.92 5.93
N PRO A 90 2.29 1.75 6.26
CA PRO A 90 0.86 1.50 6.05
C PRO A 90 -0.01 2.34 6.99
N CYS A 91 -1.15 2.83 6.48
CA CYS A 91 -2.17 3.46 7.33
C CYS A 91 -2.85 2.44 8.25
N ASN A 92 -3.69 2.91 9.19
CA ASN A 92 -4.40 2.05 10.13
C ASN A 92 -5.31 1.02 9.45
N GLU A 93 -6.01 1.38 8.36
CA GLU A 93 -6.87 0.43 7.64
C GLU A 93 -6.04 -0.67 6.96
N CYS A 94 -4.90 -0.31 6.37
CA CYS A 94 -3.94 -1.29 5.84
C CYS A 94 -3.35 -2.17 6.94
N ALA A 95 -3.02 -1.60 8.10
CA ALA A 95 -2.54 -2.36 9.24
C ALA A 95 -3.56 -3.39 9.75
N LYS A 96 -4.86 -3.04 9.81
CA LYS A 96 -5.93 -4.00 10.14
C LYS A 96 -5.91 -5.20 9.18
N MET A 97 -5.81 -4.97 7.87
CA MET A 97 -5.75 -6.04 6.87
C MET A 97 -4.46 -6.87 6.99
N VAL A 98 -3.33 -6.23 7.26
CA VAL A 98 -2.04 -6.91 7.51
C VAL A 98 -2.14 -7.84 8.71
N VAL A 99 -2.72 -7.38 9.82
CA VAL A 99 -2.95 -8.20 11.02
C VAL A 99 -3.88 -9.36 10.72
N GLN A 100 -5.05 -9.09 10.11
CA GLN A 100 -6.06 -10.11 9.84
C GLN A 100 -5.62 -11.17 8.82
N SER A 101 -4.77 -10.79 7.85
CA SER A 101 -4.20 -11.72 6.87
C SER A 101 -3.05 -12.56 7.43
N GLY A 102 -2.55 -12.23 8.63
CA GLY A 102 -1.49 -12.96 9.29
C GLY A 102 -0.10 -12.72 8.70
N ILE A 103 0.12 -11.60 8.00
CA ILE A 103 1.45 -11.17 7.57
C ILE A 103 2.41 -11.15 8.76
N GLY A 104 3.59 -11.74 8.57
CA GLY A 104 4.57 -11.91 9.64
C GLY A 104 5.50 -10.72 9.85
N GLN A 105 5.66 -9.86 8.85
CA GLN A 105 6.55 -8.71 8.92
C GLN A 105 6.17 -7.62 7.92
N VAL A 106 6.37 -6.36 8.29
CA VAL A 106 6.26 -5.20 7.40
C VAL A 106 7.63 -4.56 7.19
N VAL A 107 8.00 -4.29 5.95
CA VAL A 107 9.20 -3.56 5.57
C VAL A 107 8.79 -2.36 4.73
N TYR A 108 9.25 -1.16 5.08
CA TYR A 108 8.86 0.07 4.40
C TYR A 108 10.05 0.94 4.03
N LEU A 109 9.90 1.80 3.00
CA LEU A 109 10.97 2.72 2.58
C LEU A 109 10.86 4.09 3.24
N GLN A 110 9.65 4.62 3.39
CA GLN A 110 9.43 6.00 3.85
C GLN A 110 8.28 6.07 4.86
N ASP A 111 8.42 6.95 5.85
CA ASP A 111 7.36 7.34 6.77
C ASP A 111 7.22 8.86 6.75
N LYS A 112 6.29 9.36 5.93
CA LYS A 112 6.12 10.80 5.70
C LYS A 112 5.33 11.50 6.80
N HIS A 113 4.50 10.75 7.52
CA HIS A 113 3.48 11.30 8.41
C HIS A 113 3.49 10.57 9.77
N PRO A 114 4.65 10.49 10.45
CA PRO A 114 4.78 9.62 11.61
C PRO A 114 3.91 10.02 12.81
N LYS A 115 3.46 11.28 12.86
CA LYS A 115 2.69 11.82 13.99
C LYS A 115 1.18 11.83 13.73
N ASP A 116 0.75 11.57 12.50
CA ASP A 116 -0.66 11.67 12.16
C ASP A 116 -1.42 10.47 12.74
N ALA A 117 -2.65 10.70 13.21
CA ALA A 117 -3.45 9.71 13.92
C ALA A 117 -3.56 8.34 13.21
N PRO A 118 -3.75 8.25 11.87
CA PRO A 118 -3.79 6.97 11.17
C PRO A 118 -2.50 6.14 11.31
N TYR A 119 -1.33 6.79 11.31
CA TYR A 119 -0.06 6.09 11.37
C TYR A 119 0.36 5.78 12.81
N VAL A 120 -0.04 6.60 13.78
CA VAL A 120 0.07 6.28 15.21
C VAL A 120 -0.78 5.05 15.54
N ALA A 121 -2.04 5.01 15.08
CA ALA A 121 -2.92 3.85 15.26
C ALA A 121 -2.37 2.60 14.55
N SER A 122 -1.82 2.75 13.34
CA SER A 122 -1.15 1.66 12.59
C SER A 122 -0.01 1.04 13.39
N ARG A 123 0.91 1.85 13.94
CA ARG A 123 1.99 1.36 14.82
C ARG A 123 1.46 0.64 16.05
N LEU A 124 0.43 1.18 16.69
CA LEU A 124 -0.19 0.54 17.85
C LEU A 124 -0.76 -0.83 17.50
N LEU A 125 -1.48 -0.95 16.38
CA LEU A 125 -2.04 -2.21 15.88
C LEU A 125 -0.94 -3.24 15.62
N LEU A 126 0.08 -2.87 14.84
CA LEU A 126 1.20 -3.78 14.50
C LEU A 126 1.97 -4.22 15.75
N THR A 127 2.20 -3.29 16.69
CA THR A 127 2.88 -3.58 17.96
C THR A 127 2.05 -4.54 18.83
N LYS A 128 0.74 -4.30 18.97
CA LYS A 128 -0.16 -5.17 19.75
C LYS A 128 -0.30 -6.56 19.14
N ALA A 129 -0.29 -6.64 17.81
CA ALA A 129 -0.28 -7.91 17.07
C ALA A 129 1.09 -8.60 17.04
N LYS A 130 2.14 -7.98 17.62
CA LYS A 130 3.53 -8.48 17.59
C LYS A 130 4.08 -8.69 16.18
N ILE A 131 3.64 -7.86 15.23
CA ILE A 131 4.13 -7.87 13.84
C ILE A 131 5.31 -6.91 13.77
N PRO A 132 6.56 -7.39 13.57
CA PRO A 132 7.71 -6.51 13.40
C PRO A 132 7.55 -5.64 12.16
N PHE A 133 7.89 -4.36 12.30
CA PHE A 133 7.99 -3.43 11.19
C PHE A 133 9.34 -2.71 11.21
N ARG A 134 9.95 -2.50 10.04
CA ARG A 134 11.24 -1.79 9.94
C ARG A 134 11.35 -0.96 8.66
N CYS A 135 12.03 0.17 8.79
CA CYS A 135 12.43 0.99 7.65
C CYS A 135 13.69 0.40 7.00
N VAL A 136 13.77 0.41 5.67
CA VAL A 136 15.03 0.17 4.94
C VAL A 136 15.47 1.45 4.25
N HIS A 137 16.68 1.89 4.58
CA HIS A 137 17.34 2.96 3.85
C HIS A 137 17.95 2.37 2.58
N CYS A 138 17.54 2.88 1.43
CA CYS A 138 18.18 2.55 0.16
C CYS A 138 19.44 3.43 0.06
N GLU A 139 20.60 2.87 0.38
CA GLU A 139 21.86 3.46 -0.06
C GLU A 139 21.90 3.32 -1.59
N GLN A 140 21.60 4.39 -2.31
CA GLN A 140 21.83 4.45 -3.76
C GLN A 140 23.34 4.43 -4.00
N LYS A 141 23.93 3.25 -4.08
CA LYS A 141 25.23 3.05 -4.71
C LYS A 141 24.96 2.68 -6.17
N PHE A 142 24.97 3.69 -7.03
CA PHE A 142 25.17 3.52 -8.47
C PHE A 142 26.55 4.05 -8.82
#